data_AF-A0A661QDH4-F1
#
_entry.id   AF-A0A661QDH4-F1
#
_cell.length_a   1.000
_cell.length_b   1.000
_cell.length_c   1.000
_cell.angle_alpha   90.00
_cell.angle_beta   90.00
_cell.angle_gamma   90.00
#
_symmetry.space_group_name_H-M   'P 1'
#
loop_
_entity.id
_entity.type
_entity.pdbx_description
1 polymer ?
#
loop_
_entity_poly.entity_id
_entity_poly.type
_entity_poly.pdbx_seq_one_letter_code
_entity_poly.pdbx_strand_id
1 'polypeptide(L)'
;MKKNAEWEEESPYNFCDRWCERCPHEKQVRCKLYLDEFERKTTCIAYGKDEDDPQITEAVMKEQYKEVDEKLSEQMDKFGIDLDNPYIDEKELNKENAVDFEDLPPEIQKHIRFVENNPLDAAAKKYLDKAHTFLESTFYKNEPVSSKLKYDFETISWYHTLLPVKLNRALAGFHEPVGEDEFALYDAVAQFQICVKAVKESIKALRKLKEHFPARRAQMEELIALLHNLDSRIKIMVENI
;
A
#
# COMPACT_ATOMS: atom_id res chain seq x y z
N MET A 1 -17.57 -8.66 10.86
CA MET A 1 -17.96 -7.62 9.86
C MET A 1 -18.57 -6.35 10.45
N LYS A 2 -19.48 -6.40 11.44
CA LYS A 2 -20.02 -5.20 12.10
C LYS A 2 -18.92 -4.29 12.67
N LYS A 3 -17.91 -4.89 13.31
CA LYS A 3 -16.73 -4.19 13.84
C LYS A 3 -15.91 -3.46 12.77
N ASN A 4 -15.75 -4.03 11.58
CA ASN A 4 -15.09 -3.34 10.46
C ASN A 4 -15.92 -2.15 9.96
N ALA A 5 -17.25 -2.24 9.96
CA ALA A 5 -18.10 -1.12 9.58
C ALA A 5 -18.02 0.03 10.60
N GLU A 6 -18.02 -0.30 11.90
CA GLU A 6 -17.79 0.65 12.99
C GLU A 6 -16.40 1.32 12.84
N TRP A 7 -15.35 0.53 12.61
CA TRP A 7 -14.00 1.07 12.39
C TRP A 7 -13.87 1.86 11.10
N GLU A 8 -14.59 1.54 10.02
CA GLU A 8 -14.59 2.37 8.81
C GLU A 8 -15.23 3.75 9.07
N GLU A 9 -16.15 3.85 10.03
CA GLU A 9 -16.76 5.09 10.47
C GLU A 9 -15.83 5.91 11.39
N GLU A 10 -15.16 5.27 12.34
CA GLU A 10 -14.28 5.95 13.30
C GLU A 10 -12.86 6.21 12.74
N SER A 11 -12.39 5.29 11.91
CA SER A 11 -10.99 5.06 11.56
C SER A 11 -10.86 4.65 10.07
N PRO A 12 -11.21 5.55 9.13
CA PRO A 12 -11.30 5.20 7.72
C PRO A 12 -9.95 4.81 7.09
N TYR A 13 -8.83 5.07 7.77
CA TYR A 13 -7.48 4.86 7.25
C TYR A 13 -7.14 3.38 7.02
N ASN A 14 -7.68 2.46 7.82
CA ASN A 14 -7.48 1.02 7.62
C ASN A 14 -8.22 0.47 6.39
N PHE A 15 -9.21 1.22 5.89
CA PHE A 15 -10.06 0.89 4.74
C PHE A 15 -9.75 1.77 3.51
N CYS A 16 -8.62 2.46 3.54
CA CYS A 16 -8.24 3.47 2.56
C CYS A 16 -7.23 2.92 1.54
N ASP A 17 -7.45 3.25 0.27
CA ASP A 17 -6.50 3.03 -0.83
C ASP A 17 -5.58 4.24 -1.09
N ARG A 18 -5.64 5.24 -0.21
CA ARG A 18 -4.92 6.53 -0.26
C ARG A 18 -5.21 7.37 -1.51
N TRP A 19 -6.23 7.04 -2.30
CA TRP A 19 -6.62 7.86 -3.45
C TRP A 19 -7.68 8.89 -3.04
N CYS A 20 -7.23 9.89 -2.30
CA CYS A 20 -8.07 10.87 -1.62
C CYS A 20 -9.07 11.59 -2.54
N GLU A 21 -8.68 11.93 -3.78
CA GLU A 21 -9.51 12.64 -4.76
C GLU A 21 -10.74 11.83 -5.22
N ARG A 22 -10.71 10.51 -5.04
CA ARG A 22 -11.83 9.60 -5.36
C ARG A 22 -12.71 9.29 -4.15
N CYS A 23 -12.34 9.78 -2.97
CA CYS A 23 -13.07 9.53 -1.75
C CYS A 23 -14.38 10.33 -1.74
N PRO A 24 -15.52 9.74 -1.33
CA PRO A 24 -16.77 10.48 -1.17
C PRO A 24 -16.60 11.68 -0.22
N HIS A 25 -17.30 12.78 -0.50
CA HIS A 25 -17.17 14.01 0.27
C HIS A 25 -17.46 13.80 1.76
N GLU A 26 -18.46 12.97 2.09
CA GLU A 26 -18.82 12.62 3.46
C GLU A 26 -17.70 11.89 4.23
N LYS A 27 -16.79 11.22 3.53
CA LYS A 27 -15.58 10.62 4.13
C LYS A 27 -14.43 11.62 4.19
N GLN A 28 -14.25 12.44 3.16
CA GLN A 28 -13.20 13.47 3.11
C GLN A 28 -13.30 14.44 4.31
N VAL A 29 -14.50 14.92 4.63
CA VAL A 29 -14.72 15.91 5.72
C VAL A 29 -14.38 15.40 7.13
N ARG A 30 -14.25 14.08 7.31
CA ARG A 30 -13.87 13.46 8.59
C ARG A 30 -12.52 12.75 8.55
N CYS A 31 -11.84 12.76 7.41
CA CYS A 31 -10.55 12.10 7.24
C CYS A 31 -9.43 13.07 7.58
N LYS A 32 -8.80 12.89 8.76
CA LYS A 32 -7.68 13.75 9.21
C LYS A 32 -6.57 13.85 8.16
N LEU A 33 -6.19 12.74 7.52
CA LEU A 33 -5.17 12.74 6.48
C LEU A 33 -5.54 13.67 5.31
N TYR A 34 -6.77 13.57 4.81
CA TYR A 34 -7.22 14.42 3.70
C TYR A 34 -7.25 15.90 4.13
N LEU A 35 -7.76 16.19 5.33
CA LEU A 35 -7.83 17.55 5.83
C LEU A 35 -6.43 18.16 5.98
N ASP A 36 -5.46 17.40 6.47
CA ASP A 36 -4.07 17.84 6.65
C ASP A 36 -3.38 18.08 5.30
N GLU A 37 -3.56 17.16 4.34
CA GLU A 37 -3.05 17.32 2.98
C GLU A 37 -3.68 18.52 2.28
N PHE A 38 -4.99 18.73 2.47
CA PHE A 38 -5.73 19.86 1.90
C PHE A 38 -5.32 21.20 2.51
N GLU A 39 -5.15 21.26 3.83
CA GLU A 39 -4.65 22.45 4.54
C GLU A 39 -3.23 22.80 4.07
N ARG A 40 -2.36 21.79 3.94
CA ARG A 40 -1.00 21.98 3.41
C ARG A 40 -1.03 22.53 1.99
N LYS A 41 -1.82 21.93 1.10
CA LYS A 41 -1.96 22.37 -0.29
C LYS A 41 -2.48 23.82 -0.37
N THR A 42 -3.51 24.13 0.40
CA THR A 42 -4.10 25.48 0.46
C THR A 42 -3.09 26.51 0.97
N THR A 43 -2.29 26.14 1.98
CA THR A 43 -1.23 26.97 2.53
C THR A 43 -0.15 27.22 1.49
N CYS A 44 0.35 26.19 0.79
CA CYS A 44 1.33 26.36 -0.28
C CYS A 44 0.83 27.31 -1.38
N ILE A 45 -0.41 27.13 -1.84
CA ILE A 45 -1.04 28.01 -2.83
C ILE A 45 -1.11 29.46 -2.33
N ALA A 46 -1.56 29.69 -1.09
CA ALA A 46 -1.69 31.02 -0.50
C ALA A 46 -0.35 31.76 -0.42
N TYR A 47 0.75 31.02 -0.21
CA TYR A 47 2.11 31.58 -0.14
C TYR A 47 2.88 31.52 -1.48
N GLY A 48 2.22 31.12 -2.58
CA GLY A 48 2.85 31.01 -3.89
C GLY A 48 3.99 29.99 -3.95
N LYS A 49 3.92 28.96 -3.10
CA LYS A 49 4.91 27.88 -3.01
C LYS A 49 4.43 26.64 -3.77
N ASP A 50 5.38 25.92 -4.35
CA ASP A 50 5.12 24.63 -4.98
C ASP A 50 4.87 23.55 -3.91
N GLU A 51 3.84 22.72 -4.11
CA GLU A 51 3.49 21.66 -3.16
C GLU A 51 4.48 20.49 -3.15
N ASP A 52 5.18 20.32 -4.27
CA ASP A 52 6.22 19.30 -4.49
C ASP A 52 7.63 19.85 -4.21
N ASP A 53 7.74 21.05 -3.62
CA ASP A 53 9.03 21.60 -3.20
C ASP A 53 9.68 20.67 -2.15
N PRO A 54 10.89 20.15 -2.41
CA PRO A 54 11.59 19.28 -1.47
C PRO A 54 11.80 19.91 -0.09
N GLN A 55 11.98 21.23 0.00
CA GLN A 55 12.19 21.93 1.27
C GLN A 55 10.93 21.99 2.12
N ILE A 56 9.76 22.11 1.48
CA ILE A 56 8.48 22.07 2.18
C ILE A 56 8.19 20.65 2.65
N THR A 57 8.47 19.67 1.79
CA THR A 57 8.35 18.24 2.13
C THR A 57 9.22 17.90 3.33
N GLU A 58 10.48 18.33 3.33
CA GLU A 58 11.40 18.14 4.45
C GLU A 58 10.91 18.84 5.73
N ALA A 59 10.43 20.08 5.63
CA ALA A 59 9.93 20.83 6.79
C ALA A 59 8.68 20.18 7.42
N VAL A 60 7.75 19.70 6.59
CA VAL A 60 6.55 19.00 7.06
C VAL A 60 6.91 17.68 7.71
N MET A 61 7.82 16.90 7.11
CA MET A 61 8.33 15.68 7.75
C MET A 61 8.95 16.00 9.10
N LYS A 62 9.85 16.99 9.19
CA LYS A 62 10.46 17.40 10.47
C LYS A 62 9.43 17.74 11.53
N GLU A 63 8.39 18.51 11.20
CA GLU A 63 7.34 18.86 12.17
C GLU A 63 6.51 17.64 12.58
N GLN A 64 6.16 16.75 11.65
CA GLN A 64 5.43 15.50 11.96
C GLN A 64 6.24 14.56 12.87
N TYR A 65 7.56 14.55 12.74
CA TYR A 65 8.46 13.74 13.56
C TYR A 65 8.90 14.42 14.87
N LYS A 66 8.72 15.73 15.02
CA LYS A 66 9.14 16.47 16.21
C LYS A 66 8.48 15.95 17.50
N GLU A 67 7.18 15.67 17.47
CA GLU A 67 6.47 15.03 18.59
C GLU A 67 6.76 13.54 18.72
N VAL A 68 7.22 12.90 17.63
CA VAL A 68 7.65 11.51 17.63
C VAL A 68 8.99 11.39 18.34
N ASP A 69 9.94 12.30 18.13
CA ASP A 69 11.26 12.29 18.76
C ASP A 69 11.17 12.33 20.30
N GLU A 70 10.29 13.18 20.85
CA GLU A 70 10.10 13.27 22.30
C GLU A 70 9.56 11.96 22.89
N LYS A 71 8.54 11.37 22.27
CA LYS A 71 7.96 10.08 22.70
C LYS A 71 8.87 8.90 22.40
N LEU A 72 9.63 8.96 21.30
CA LEU A 72 10.57 7.94 20.89
C LEU A 72 11.72 7.90 21.88
N SER A 73 12.26 9.05 22.30
CA SER A 73 13.27 9.14 23.35
C SER A 73 12.78 8.52 24.67
N GLU A 74 11.53 8.77 25.07
CA GLU A 74 10.95 8.13 26.26
C GLU A 74 10.82 6.60 26.12
N GLN A 75 10.43 6.10 24.94
CA GLN A 75 10.38 4.66 24.69
C GLN A 75 11.79 4.04 24.60
N MET A 76 12.74 4.76 24.00
CA MET A 76 14.14 4.37 23.89
C MET A 76 14.77 4.18 25.27
N ASP A 77 14.58 5.13 26.18
CA ASP A 77 15.03 5.00 27.58
C ASP A 77 14.36 3.81 28.28
N LYS A 78 13.06 3.61 28.04
CA LYS A 78 12.29 2.50 28.62
C LYS A 78 12.76 1.13 28.12
N PHE A 79 13.19 1.01 26.87
CA PHE A 79 13.65 -0.24 26.26
C PHE A 79 15.18 -0.35 26.17
N GLY A 80 15.93 0.65 26.64
CA GLY A 80 17.39 0.68 26.64
C GLY A 80 18.01 0.76 25.23
N ILE A 81 17.36 1.47 24.30
CA ILE A 81 17.81 1.61 22.91
C ILE A 81 18.59 2.92 22.77
N ASP A 82 19.89 2.84 22.43
CA ASP A 82 20.77 3.99 22.22
C ASP A 82 20.99 4.24 20.71
N LEU A 83 20.49 5.38 20.19
CA LEU A 83 20.66 5.80 18.79
C LEU A 83 21.89 6.69 18.58
N ASP A 84 22.47 7.25 19.66
CA ASP A 84 23.62 8.15 19.60
C ASP A 84 24.96 7.40 19.59
N ASN A 85 24.93 6.06 19.65
CA ASN A 85 26.07 5.22 19.34
C ASN A 85 26.26 5.13 17.81
N PRO A 86 27.17 5.91 17.20
CA PRO A 86 27.34 5.98 15.76
C PRO A 86 28.18 4.82 15.23
N TYR A 87 28.60 3.88 16.10
CA TYR A 87 29.25 2.62 15.71
C TYR A 87 28.23 1.58 15.25
N ILE A 88 27.38 2.00 14.32
CA ILE A 88 26.83 1.07 13.34
C ILE A 88 27.62 1.37 12.06
N ASP A 89 28.78 0.71 11.93
CA ASP A 89 29.43 0.62 10.61
C ASP A 89 28.40 -0.03 9.67
N GLU A 90 28.04 0.62 8.56
CA GLU A 90 27.12 0.05 7.56
C GLU A 90 27.62 -1.31 7.03
N LYS A 91 28.91 -1.63 7.21
CA LYS A 91 29.47 -2.98 6.98
C LYS A 91 29.23 -3.96 8.12
N GLU A 92 29.08 -3.53 9.38
CA GLU A 92 28.68 -4.37 10.52
C GLU A 92 27.17 -4.57 10.65
N LEU A 93 26.36 -3.61 10.21
CA LEU A 93 24.90 -3.80 10.08
C LEU A 93 24.54 -4.93 9.09
N ASN A 94 25.49 -5.33 8.23
CA ASN A 94 25.25 -6.27 7.14
C ASN A 94 25.52 -7.75 7.45
N LYS A 95 25.88 -8.15 8.68
CA LYS A 95 25.96 -9.59 9.05
C LYS A 95 25.65 -9.95 10.49
N GLU A 96 25.87 -9.07 11.48
CA GLU A 96 25.80 -9.49 12.90
C GLU A 96 24.46 -9.17 13.58
N ASN A 97 23.69 -8.22 13.05
CA ASN A 97 22.34 -7.89 13.53
C ASN A 97 21.22 -8.31 12.56
N ALA A 98 21.58 -8.92 11.42
CA ALA A 98 20.61 -9.67 10.65
C ALA A 98 20.24 -10.90 11.50
N VAL A 99 19.05 -10.91 12.08
CA VAL A 99 18.53 -12.14 12.65
C VAL A 99 18.35 -13.09 11.48
N ASP A 100 19.22 -14.10 11.40
CA ASP A 100 19.08 -15.13 10.38
C ASP A 100 17.67 -15.73 10.50
N PHE A 101 17.04 -15.99 9.37
CA PHE A 101 15.68 -16.55 9.36
C PHE A 101 15.60 -17.79 10.25
N GLU A 102 16.65 -18.61 10.23
CA GLU A 102 16.83 -19.81 11.02
C GLU A 102 16.85 -19.57 12.54
N ASP A 103 17.22 -18.37 12.99
CA ASP A 103 17.31 -17.98 14.41
C ASP A 103 15.99 -17.39 14.94
N LEU A 104 15.02 -17.10 14.08
CA LEU A 104 13.70 -16.64 14.49
C LEU A 104 12.92 -17.74 15.23
N PRO A 105 11.99 -17.41 16.15
CA PRO A 105 11.08 -18.38 16.72
C PRO A 105 10.35 -19.21 15.64
N PRO A 106 10.15 -20.53 15.82
CA PRO A 106 9.52 -21.39 14.80
C PRO A 106 8.16 -20.90 14.31
N GLU A 107 7.39 -20.25 15.19
CA GLU A 107 6.09 -19.66 14.89
C GLU A 107 6.21 -18.48 13.92
N ILE A 108 7.22 -17.63 14.13
CA ILE A 108 7.54 -16.49 13.25
C ILE A 108 8.06 -17.00 11.90
N GLN A 109 8.95 -17.99 11.91
CA GLN A 109 9.44 -18.64 10.68
C GLN A 109 8.28 -19.19 9.84
N LYS A 110 7.38 -19.94 10.48
CA LYS A 110 6.19 -20.51 9.83
C LYS A 110 5.30 -19.41 9.26
N HIS A 111 5.15 -18.30 9.99
CA HIS A 111 4.36 -17.16 9.55
C HIS A 111 4.94 -16.48 8.31
N ILE A 112 6.22 -16.14 8.31
CA ILE A 112 6.90 -15.55 7.16
C ILE A 112 6.81 -16.48 5.96
N ARG A 113 7.11 -17.78 6.14
CA ARG A 113 7.00 -18.78 5.07
C ARG A 113 5.59 -18.91 4.52
N PHE A 114 4.55 -18.76 5.35
CA PHE A 114 3.17 -18.78 4.86
C PHE A 114 2.93 -17.63 3.89
N VAL A 115 3.34 -16.41 4.25
CA VAL A 115 3.13 -15.21 3.42
C VAL A 115 3.93 -15.31 2.13
N GLU A 116 5.23 -15.61 2.22
CA GLU A 116 6.15 -15.64 1.06
C GLU A 116 5.84 -16.77 0.08
N ASN A 117 5.45 -17.94 0.59
CA ASN A 117 5.10 -19.08 -0.26
C ASN A 117 3.63 -19.05 -0.71
N ASN A 118 2.85 -18.04 -0.28
CA ASN A 118 1.46 -17.97 -0.68
C ASN A 118 1.35 -17.73 -2.20
N PRO A 119 0.58 -18.54 -2.95
CA PRO A 119 0.40 -18.32 -4.38
C PRO A 119 -0.17 -16.94 -4.75
N LEU A 120 -0.88 -16.28 -3.82
CA LEU A 120 -1.36 -14.91 -3.98
C LEU A 120 -0.22 -13.89 -4.04
N ASP A 121 0.80 -14.04 -3.20
CA ASP A 121 1.97 -13.16 -3.18
C ASP A 121 2.76 -13.26 -4.50
N ALA A 122 3.03 -14.49 -4.96
CA ALA A 122 3.68 -14.73 -6.23
C ALA A 122 2.89 -14.16 -7.43
N ALA A 123 1.55 -14.32 -7.42
CA ALA A 123 0.69 -13.77 -8.47
C ALA A 123 0.68 -12.23 -8.46
N ALA A 124 0.69 -11.60 -7.28
CA ALA A 124 0.72 -10.15 -7.15
C ALA A 124 2.06 -9.55 -7.57
N LYS A 125 3.18 -10.17 -7.21
CA LYS A 125 4.52 -9.79 -7.71
C LYS A 125 4.59 -9.88 -9.24
N LYS A 126 4.08 -10.97 -9.83
CA LYS A 126 4.02 -11.11 -11.29
C LYS A 126 3.15 -10.03 -11.95
N TYR A 127 2.03 -9.65 -11.32
CA TYR A 127 1.20 -8.55 -11.81
C TYR A 127 1.93 -7.21 -11.70
N LEU A 128 2.57 -6.91 -10.57
CA LEU A 128 3.39 -5.72 -10.35
C LEU A 128 4.41 -5.54 -11.48
N ASP A 129 5.24 -6.55 -11.73
CA ASP A 129 6.32 -6.47 -12.73
C ASP A 129 5.78 -6.23 -14.15
N LYS A 130 4.73 -6.96 -14.52
CA LYS A 130 4.13 -6.85 -15.86
C LYS A 130 3.37 -5.54 -16.05
N ALA A 131 2.67 -5.07 -15.03
CA ALA A 131 1.96 -3.80 -15.06
C ALA A 131 2.95 -2.64 -15.10
N HIS A 132 4.04 -2.72 -14.34
CA HIS A 132 5.12 -1.73 -14.37
C HIS A 132 5.74 -1.65 -15.78
N THR A 133 6.10 -2.79 -16.37
CA THR A 133 6.63 -2.87 -17.75
C THR A 133 5.64 -2.30 -18.78
N PHE A 134 4.34 -2.59 -18.61
CA PHE A 134 3.29 -2.01 -19.45
C PHE A 134 3.28 -0.48 -19.32
N LEU A 135 3.25 0.05 -18.10
CA LEU A 135 3.20 1.49 -17.83
C LEU A 135 4.46 2.21 -18.31
N GLU A 136 5.65 1.64 -18.11
CA GLU A 136 6.89 2.21 -18.63
C GLU A 136 6.84 2.36 -20.16
N SER A 137 6.38 1.33 -20.85
CA SER A 137 6.35 1.29 -22.32
C SER A 137 5.16 2.03 -22.95
N THR A 138 4.20 2.51 -22.16
CA THR A 138 2.97 3.15 -22.64
C THR A 138 2.70 4.54 -22.08
N PHE A 139 2.94 4.77 -20.79
CA PHE A 139 2.50 5.95 -20.07
C PHE A 139 3.65 6.81 -19.54
N TYR A 140 4.66 6.22 -18.88
CA TYR A 140 5.72 7.00 -18.22
C TYR A 140 6.71 7.63 -19.20
N LYS A 141 7.07 6.92 -20.28
CA LYS A 141 8.13 7.35 -21.21
C LYS A 141 7.59 7.90 -22.55
N ASN A 142 6.27 7.92 -22.76
CA ASN A 142 5.67 8.33 -24.04
C ASN A 142 5.00 9.71 -23.98
N GLU A 143 4.93 10.36 -25.14
CA GLU A 143 4.23 11.61 -25.44
C GLU A 143 2.74 11.62 -25.01
N PRO A 144 2.11 12.80 -24.89
CA PRO A 144 0.93 12.99 -24.04
C PRO A 144 -0.23 12.07 -24.43
N VAL A 145 -0.55 11.15 -23.53
CA VAL A 145 -1.79 10.38 -23.57
C VAL A 145 -2.96 11.36 -23.49
N SER A 146 -3.97 11.15 -24.35
CA SER A 146 -5.18 11.99 -24.31
C SER A 146 -5.75 12.06 -22.89
N SER A 147 -6.23 13.23 -22.48
CA SER A 147 -6.83 13.43 -21.15
C SER A 147 -7.94 12.42 -20.83
N LYS A 148 -8.64 11.92 -21.86
CA LYS A 148 -9.69 10.89 -21.75
C LYS A 148 -9.18 9.53 -21.24
N LEU A 149 -7.93 9.16 -21.57
CA LEU A 149 -7.33 7.87 -21.18
C LEU A 149 -6.36 8.00 -20.02
N LYS A 150 -5.92 9.23 -19.70
CA LYS A 150 -4.99 9.51 -18.59
C LYS A 150 -5.48 8.89 -17.29
N TYR A 151 -6.76 9.06 -16.96
CA TYR A 151 -7.37 8.50 -15.75
C TYR A 151 -7.26 6.98 -15.66
N ASP A 152 -7.42 6.25 -16.77
CA ASP A 152 -7.33 4.80 -16.79
C ASP A 152 -5.86 4.34 -16.61
N PHE A 153 -4.89 5.06 -17.18
CA PHE A 153 -3.46 4.81 -16.91
C PHE A 153 -3.05 5.13 -15.48
N GLU A 154 -3.47 6.28 -14.94
CA GLU A 154 -3.28 6.64 -13.54
C GLU A 154 -3.89 5.56 -12.64
N THR A 155 -5.04 4.98 -13.02
CA THR A 155 -5.68 3.90 -12.26
C THR A 155 -4.78 2.69 -12.11
N ILE A 156 -4.18 2.25 -13.22
CA ILE A 156 -3.26 1.10 -13.21
C ILE A 156 -1.96 1.48 -12.49
N SER A 157 -1.44 2.68 -12.73
CA SER A 157 -0.24 3.21 -12.06
C SER A 157 -0.40 3.26 -10.54
N TRP A 158 -1.57 3.64 -10.04
CA TRP A 158 -1.85 3.65 -8.60
C TRP A 158 -1.94 2.23 -8.02
N TYR A 159 -2.75 1.37 -8.65
CA TYR A 159 -3.08 0.08 -8.05
C TYR A 159 -2.03 -1.01 -8.26
N HIS A 160 -1.14 -0.90 -9.26
CA HIS A 160 -0.13 -1.93 -9.48
C HIS A 160 0.90 -2.06 -8.36
N THR A 161 1.24 -0.95 -7.68
CA THR A 161 2.13 -0.94 -6.51
C THR A 161 1.37 -1.12 -5.20
N LEU A 162 0.14 -0.59 -5.11
CA LEU A 162 -0.67 -0.72 -3.90
C LEU A 162 -1.11 -2.18 -3.64
N LEU A 163 -1.55 -2.89 -4.69
CA LEU A 163 -2.09 -4.24 -4.59
C LEU A 163 -1.14 -5.24 -3.91
N PRO A 164 0.14 -5.41 -4.32
CA PRO A 164 1.04 -6.36 -3.67
C PRO A 164 1.30 -6.03 -2.20
N VAL A 165 1.44 -4.75 -1.84
CA VAL A 165 1.67 -4.32 -0.46
C VAL A 165 0.46 -4.62 0.42
N LYS A 166 -0.74 -4.27 -0.05
CA LYS A 166 -2.00 -4.52 0.68
C LYS A 166 -2.28 -6.01 0.81
N LEU A 167 -1.99 -6.79 -0.22
CA LEU A 167 -2.17 -8.23 -0.19
C LEU A 167 -1.20 -8.91 0.78
N ASN A 168 0.06 -8.51 0.80
CA ASN A 168 1.05 -9.02 1.73
C ASN A 168 0.64 -8.74 3.19
N ARG A 169 0.19 -7.52 3.50
CA ARG A 169 -0.38 -7.16 4.81
C ARG A 169 -1.60 -8.00 5.17
N ALA A 170 -2.51 -8.22 4.22
CA ALA A 170 -3.69 -9.06 4.43
C ALA A 170 -3.31 -10.51 4.77
N LEU A 171 -2.34 -11.08 4.04
CA LEU A 171 -1.83 -12.43 4.28
C LEU A 171 -1.12 -12.55 5.63
N ALA A 172 -0.36 -11.53 6.03
CA ALA A 172 0.26 -11.45 7.34
C ALA A 172 -0.83 -11.47 8.44
N GLY A 173 -1.75 -10.50 8.45
CA GLY A 173 -2.80 -10.44 9.48
C GLY A 173 -3.70 -11.69 9.51
N PHE A 174 -3.92 -12.34 8.36
CA PHE A 174 -4.72 -13.58 8.28
C PHE A 174 -4.05 -14.79 8.95
N HIS A 175 -2.72 -14.88 8.90
CA HIS A 175 -1.94 -15.98 9.47
C HIS A 175 -1.17 -15.56 10.74
N GLU A 176 -1.46 -14.38 11.28
CA GLU A 176 -0.85 -13.91 12.51
C GLU A 176 -1.15 -14.93 13.64
N PRO A 177 -0.12 -15.41 14.37
CA PRO A 177 -0.33 -16.34 15.46
C PRO A 177 -1.32 -15.71 16.44
N VAL A 178 -2.41 -16.45 16.74
CA VAL A 178 -3.56 -15.99 17.52
C VAL A 178 -3.10 -15.26 18.78
N GLY A 179 -3.16 -13.93 18.75
CA GLY A 179 -3.08 -13.08 19.93
C GLY A 179 -4.40 -13.13 20.69
N GLU A 180 -4.47 -12.48 21.85
CA GLU A 180 -5.71 -12.42 22.65
C GLU A 180 -6.85 -11.63 21.94
N ASP A 181 -6.56 -10.91 20.85
CA ASP A 181 -7.52 -10.15 20.07
C ASP A 181 -7.65 -10.58 18.60
N GLU A 182 -8.81 -10.29 18.01
CA GLU A 182 -9.12 -10.52 16.60
C GLU A 182 -8.72 -9.33 15.70
N PHE A 183 -7.93 -8.37 16.20
CA PHE A 183 -7.62 -7.14 15.46
C PHE A 183 -6.91 -7.44 14.13
N ALA A 184 -5.94 -8.35 14.17
CA ALA A 184 -5.18 -8.79 13.00
C ALA A 184 -6.08 -9.34 11.89
N LEU A 185 -7.08 -10.16 12.26
CA LEU A 185 -8.03 -10.74 11.31
C LEU A 185 -8.97 -9.66 10.74
N TYR A 186 -9.46 -8.75 11.58
CA TYR A 186 -10.30 -7.64 11.12
C TYR A 186 -9.56 -6.71 10.15
N ASP A 187 -8.29 -6.38 10.44
CA ASP A 187 -7.44 -5.63 9.53
C ASP A 187 -7.17 -6.42 8.24
N ALA A 188 -6.88 -7.71 8.32
CA ALA A 188 -6.67 -8.56 7.14
C ALA A 188 -7.88 -8.53 6.21
N VAL A 189 -9.10 -8.66 6.75
CA VAL A 189 -10.35 -8.54 5.98
C VAL A 189 -10.47 -7.16 5.33
N ALA A 190 -10.15 -6.09 6.04
CA ALA A 190 -10.14 -4.72 5.50
C ALA A 190 -9.15 -4.59 4.33
N GLN A 191 -7.93 -5.12 4.48
CA GLN A 191 -6.92 -5.10 3.44
C GLN A 191 -7.32 -5.93 2.22
N PHE A 192 -7.96 -7.10 2.39
CA PHE A 192 -8.51 -7.87 1.28
C PHE A 192 -9.59 -7.10 0.51
N GLN A 193 -10.43 -6.32 1.19
CA GLN A 193 -11.43 -5.47 0.52
C GLN A 193 -10.77 -4.41 -0.37
N ILE A 194 -9.67 -3.80 0.09
CA ILE A 194 -8.87 -2.87 -0.71
C ILE A 194 -8.28 -3.59 -1.93
N CYS A 195 -7.73 -4.80 -1.75
CA CYS A 195 -7.22 -5.60 -2.86
C CYS A 195 -8.30 -5.90 -3.92
N VAL A 196 -9.51 -6.28 -3.48
CA VAL A 196 -10.65 -6.51 -4.40
C VAL A 196 -11.02 -5.24 -5.16
N LYS A 197 -11.04 -4.07 -4.49
CA LYS A 197 -11.26 -2.77 -5.14
C LYS A 197 -10.18 -2.49 -6.20
N ALA A 198 -8.92 -2.62 -5.82
CA ALA A 198 -7.77 -2.40 -6.70
C ALA A 198 -7.83 -3.28 -7.95
N VAL A 199 -8.18 -4.56 -7.78
CA VAL A 199 -8.37 -5.50 -8.90
C VAL A 199 -9.51 -5.05 -9.82
N LYS A 200 -10.69 -4.74 -9.27
CA LYS A 200 -11.86 -4.35 -10.06
C LYS A 200 -11.60 -3.08 -10.89
N GLU A 201 -11.05 -2.05 -10.26
CA GLU A 201 -10.76 -0.78 -10.95
C GLU A 201 -9.65 -0.96 -12.00
N SER A 202 -8.63 -1.76 -11.71
CA SER A 202 -7.56 -2.06 -12.68
C SER A 202 -8.08 -2.83 -13.90
N ILE A 203 -8.95 -3.83 -13.69
CA ILE A 203 -9.58 -4.57 -14.81
C ILE A 203 -10.43 -3.61 -15.66
N LYS A 204 -11.22 -2.74 -15.04
CA LYS A 204 -12.06 -1.76 -15.73
C LYS A 204 -11.22 -0.81 -16.58
N ALA A 205 -10.13 -0.27 -16.03
CA ALA A 205 -9.19 0.59 -16.74
C ALA A 205 -8.53 -0.15 -17.91
N LEU A 206 -7.98 -1.34 -17.68
CA LEU A 206 -7.35 -2.16 -18.73
C LEU A 206 -8.32 -2.48 -19.88
N ARG A 207 -9.58 -2.79 -19.59
CA ARG A 207 -10.59 -3.06 -20.63
C ARG A 207 -10.82 -1.86 -21.55
N LYS A 208 -10.91 -0.65 -21.00
CA LYS A 208 -11.05 0.58 -21.80
C LYS A 208 -9.80 0.89 -22.61
N LEU A 209 -8.62 0.77 -22.00
CA LEU A 209 -7.35 0.98 -22.71
C LEU A 209 -7.19 -0.03 -23.85
N LYS A 210 -7.64 -1.27 -23.66
CA LYS A 210 -7.57 -2.33 -24.67
C LYS A 210 -8.30 -1.97 -25.97
N GLU A 211 -9.39 -1.21 -25.89
CA GLU A 211 -10.15 -0.74 -27.05
C GLU A 211 -9.37 0.30 -27.86
N HIS A 212 -8.47 1.05 -27.21
CA HIS A 212 -7.72 2.16 -27.82
C HIS A 212 -6.31 1.77 -28.26
N PHE A 213 -5.75 0.67 -27.74
CA PHE A 213 -4.39 0.20 -28.04
C PHE A 213 -4.36 -1.26 -28.53
N PRO A 214 -4.84 -1.55 -29.75
CA PRO A 214 -4.93 -2.91 -30.28
C PRO A 214 -3.56 -3.62 -30.35
N ALA A 215 -2.47 -2.88 -30.57
CA ALA A 215 -1.11 -3.43 -30.58
C ALA A 215 -0.65 -3.98 -29.21
N ARG A 216 -1.29 -3.54 -28.11
CA ARG A 216 -0.99 -3.96 -26.73
C ARG A 216 -2.07 -4.87 -26.14
N ARG A 217 -3.02 -5.32 -26.97
CA ARG A 217 -4.19 -6.10 -26.53
C ARG A 217 -3.81 -7.35 -25.74
N ALA A 218 -2.87 -8.14 -26.28
CA ALA A 218 -2.42 -9.38 -25.64
C ALA A 218 -1.78 -9.13 -24.26
N GLN A 219 -0.98 -8.07 -24.14
CA GLN A 219 -0.37 -7.67 -22.87
C GLN A 219 -1.43 -7.29 -21.83
N MET A 220 -2.46 -6.52 -22.22
CA MET A 220 -3.55 -6.16 -21.31
C MET A 220 -4.42 -7.37 -20.95
N GLU A 221 -4.64 -8.31 -21.87
CA GLU A 221 -5.36 -9.55 -21.58
C GLU A 221 -4.61 -10.43 -20.59
N GLU A 222 -3.28 -10.48 -20.68
CA GLU A 222 -2.45 -11.15 -19.67
C GLU A 222 -2.61 -10.47 -18.29
N LEU A 223 -2.54 -9.14 -18.21
CA LEU A 223 -2.75 -8.41 -16.96
C LEU A 223 -4.14 -8.67 -16.37
N ILE A 224 -5.19 -8.64 -17.20
CA ILE A 224 -6.56 -8.94 -16.78
C ILE A 224 -6.67 -10.39 -16.26
N ALA A 225 -6.00 -11.36 -16.89
CA ALA A 225 -6.01 -12.75 -16.43
C ALA A 225 -5.33 -12.92 -15.06
N LEU A 226 -4.20 -12.23 -14.83
CA LEU A 226 -3.53 -12.21 -13.53
C LEU A 226 -4.44 -11.61 -12.44
N LEU A 227 -5.09 -10.49 -12.76
CA LEU A 227 -6.04 -9.83 -11.85
C LEU A 227 -7.24 -10.73 -11.54
N HIS A 228 -7.81 -11.42 -12.52
CA HIS A 228 -8.86 -12.41 -12.27
C HIS A 228 -8.39 -13.56 -11.37
N ASN A 229 -7.16 -14.05 -11.56
CA ASN A 229 -6.59 -15.07 -10.69
C ASN A 229 -6.49 -14.60 -9.24
N LEU A 230 -6.03 -13.35 -9.03
CA LEU A 230 -5.97 -12.72 -7.71
C LEU A 230 -7.36 -12.58 -7.09
N ASP A 231 -8.34 -12.01 -7.81
CA ASP A 231 -9.72 -11.82 -7.32
C ASP A 231 -10.36 -13.14 -6.88
N SER A 232 -10.24 -14.19 -7.69
CA SER A 232 -10.80 -15.51 -7.36
C SER A 232 -10.19 -16.11 -6.10
N ARG A 233 -8.86 -16.03 -5.94
CA ARG A 233 -8.16 -16.56 -4.77
C ARG A 233 -8.42 -15.75 -3.51
N ILE A 234 -8.48 -14.42 -3.61
CA ILE A 234 -8.82 -13.54 -2.49
C ILE A 234 -10.24 -13.85 -1.99
N LYS A 235 -11.21 -14.00 -2.90
CA LYS A 235 -12.59 -14.33 -2.53
C LYS A 235 -12.69 -15.66 -1.79
N ILE A 236 -12.03 -16.71 -2.30
CA ILE A 236 -11.98 -18.00 -1.61
C ILE A 236 -11.41 -17.83 -0.21
N MET A 237 -10.34 -17.06 -0.03
CA MET A 237 -9.71 -16.87 1.27
C MET A 237 -10.63 -16.13 2.24
N VAL A 238 -11.31 -15.07 1.78
CA VAL A 238 -12.27 -14.30 2.59
C VAL A 238 -13.53 -15.09 2.92
N GLU A 239 -14.00 -15.97 2.03
CA GLU A 239 -15.14 -16.88 2.29
C GLU A 239 -14.86 -17.93 3.38
N ASN A 240 -13.57 -18.18 3.67
CA ASN A 240 -13.14 -19.10 4.72
C ASN A 240 -12.84 -18.42 6.06
N ILE A 241 -13.13 -17.11 6.20
CA ILE A 241 -13.06 -16.31 7.43
C ILE A 241 -14.45 -16.26 8.08
#